data_AF-A0A1S8BHW7-F1
#
_entry.id   AF-A0A1S8BHW7-F1
#
_cell.length_a   1.000
_cell.length_b   1.000
_cell.length_c   1.000
_cell.angle_alpha   90.00
_cell.angle_beta   90.00
_cell.angle_gamma   90.00
#
_symmetry.space_group_name_H-M   'P 1'
#
loop_
_entity.id
_entity.type
_entity.pdbx_description
1 polymer ?
#
loop_
_entity_poly.entity_id
_entity_poly.type
_entity_poly.pdbx_seq_one_letter_code
_entity_poly.pdbx_strand_id
1 'polypeptide(L)'
;MESEGSEQPEPLSNGSNGCAANGCAHDHGNGDEVEVQTSGGFHDPFSWVAVAAGTLLGERLDDLGFDIKWQSATVYGSAGSEDSQASFAVSSLGWVGRSVARVVERWESVRNCYLYAAGCVTTADEVVACLQKATGKEWSVGKVEVEECVREAERCLQRGFPDAGIALMERSVLYDTSLGAVESFRTKSANDLLGLGQEKVEDIITGAVHDFQNHGRADCGCS
;
A
#
# COMPACT_ATOMS: atom_id res chain seq x y z
N MET A 1 -16.69 -64.81 -16.29
CA MET A 1 -18.15 -64.97 -16.13
C MET A 1 -18.44 -64.80 -14.67
N GLU A 2 -19.16 -63.72 -14.38
CA GLU A 2 -19.32 -63.05 -13.09
C GLU A 2 -20.39 -63.70 -12.21
N SER A 3 -20.26 -63.51 -10.89
CA SER A 3 -21.31 -63.12 -9.93
C SER A 3 -20.71 -63.26 -8.52
N GLU A 4 -20.20 -62.16 -7.96
CA GLU A 4 -20.92 -61.18 -7.12
C GLU A 4 -21.18 -61.69 -5.69
N GLY A 5 -20.22 -61.40 -4.80
CA GLY A 5 -20.44 -61.33 -3.36
C GLY A 5 -20.82 -59.90 -2.99
N SER A 6 -21.93 -59.73 -2.29
CA SER A 6 -22.41 -58.44 -1.77
C SER A 6 -22.33 -58.46 -0.25
N GLU A 7 -21.42 -57.66 0.30
CA GLU A 7 -21.33 -57.34 1.74
C GLU A 7 -21.87 -55.92 1.94
N GLN A 8 -22.88 -55.77 2.81
CA GLN A 8 -23.45 -54.49 3.23
C GLN A 8 -22.66 -53.92 4.41
N PRO A 9 -22.48 -52.58 4.53
CA PRO A 9 -22.06 -51.96 5.78
C PRO A 9 -23.25 -51.39 6.57
N GLU A 10 -23.21 -51.61 7.89
CA GLU A 10 -24.17 -51.15 8.92
C GLU A 10 -24.09 -49.64 9.24
N PRO A 11 -25.16 -49.04 9.83
CA PRO A 11 -25.22 -47.61 10.12
C PRO A 11 -24.86 -47.22 11.57
N LEU A 12 -24.29 -46.00 11.68
CA LEU A 12 -24.33 -44.97 12.73
C LEU A 12 -24.68 -45.38 14.18
N SER A 13 -23.76 -45.10 15.11
CA SER A 13 -24.09 -44.94 16.53
C SER A 13 -23.94 -43.48 16.98
N ASN A 14 -25.01 -43.03 17.63
CA ASN A 14 -25.26 -41.70 18.15
C ASN A 14 -24.59 -41.57 19.54
N GLY A 15 -23.80 -40.51 19.75
CA GLY A 15 -23.18 -40.18 21.03
C GLY A 15 -23.59 -38.79 21.50
N SER A 16 -24.83 -38.68 21.98
CA SER A 16 -25.35 -37.50 22.65
C SER A 16 -24.72 -37.35 24.04
N ASN A 17 -24.17 -36.18 24.34
CA ASN A 17 -23.99 -35.69 25.71
C ASN A 17 -24.26 -34.18 25.72
N GLY A 18 -25.44 -33.80 26.20
CA GLY A 18 -25.82 -32.41 26.41
C GLY A 18 -25.44 -31.90 27.79
N CYS A 19 -25.23 -30.60 27.92
CA CYS A 19 -25.90 -29.80 28.95
C CYS A 19 -25.87 -28.31 28.60
N ALA A 20 -26.96 -27.66 28.99
CA ALA A 20 -27.48 -26.41 28.48
C ALA A 20 -26.70 -25.15 28.90
N ALA A 21 -26.70 -24.16 28.00
CA ALA A 21 -26.80 -22.76 28.37
C ALA A 21 -27.90 -22.12 27.50
N ASN A 22 -29.03 -21.81 28.14
CA ASN A 22 -30.09 -21.02 27.54
C ASN A 22 -29.63 -19.57 27.39
N GLY A 23 -29.97 -18.98 26.24
CA GLY A 23 -30.41 -17.60 26.15
C GLY A 23 -29.38 -16.60 25.64
N CYS A 24 -29.40 -16.36 24.33
CA CYS A 24 -29.72 -15.04 23.75
C CYS A 24 -29.82 -15.21 22.23
N ALA A 25 -31.06 -15.16 21.73
CA ALA A 25 -31.32 -15.07 20.30
C ALA A 25 -30.83 -13.71 19.79
N HIS A 26 -29.88 -13.73 18.87
CA HIS A 26 -29.76 -12.70 17.84
C HIS A 26 -29.62 -13.40 16.49
N ASP A 27 -30.68 -13.24 15.71
CA ASP A 27 -30.77 -13.53 14.29
C ASP A 27 -29.62 -12.80 13.57
N HIS A 28 -28.64 -13.55 13.08
CA HIS A 28 -27.64 -13.05 12.16
C HIS A 28 -27.79 -13.79 10.85
N GLY A 29 -28.29 -13.03 9.86
CA GLY A 29 -28.44 -13.46 8.50
C GLY A 29 -27.14 -13.99 7.90
N ASN A 30 -27.34 -14.90 6.98
CA ASN A 30 -26.39 -15.51 6.07
C ASN A 30 -25.45 -14.46 5.43
N GLY A 31 -24.28 -14.27 6.02
CA GLY A 31 -23.14 -13.62 5.38
C GLY A 31 -22.08 -14.70 5.17
N ASP A 32 -21.66 -14.90 3.93
CA ASP A 32 -20.58 -15.82 3.58
C ASP A 32 -19.34 -15.48 4.42
N GLU A 33 -19.00 -16.34 5.39
CA GLU A 33 -17.72 -16.30 6.08
C GLU A 33 -16.62 -16.56 5.06
N VAL A 34 -15.74 -15.58 4.86
CA VAL A 34 -14.54 -15.77 4.04
C VAL A 34 -13.57 -16.64 4.83
N GLU A 35 -13.52 -17.92 4.48
CA GLU A 35 -12.63 -18.91 5.09
C GLU A 35 -11.17 -18.64 4.69
N VAL A 36 -10.35 -18.18 5.65
CA VAL A 36 -8.91 -17.98 5.44
C VAL A 36 -8.20 -19.33 5.60
N GLN A 37 -7.77 -19.93 4.50
CA GLN A 37 -6.96 -21.15 4.52
C GLN A 37 -5.55 -20.87 5.08
N THR A 38 -5.31 -21.22 6.35
CA THR A 38 -3.95 -21.30 6.90
C THR A 38 -3.36 -22.68 6.58
N SER A 39 -2.30 -22.72 5.79
CA SER A 39 -1.57 -23.96 5.48
C SER A 39 -0.76 -24.44 6.70
N GLY A 40 -1.25 -25.47 7.37
CA GLY A 40 -0.42 -26.39 8.17
C GLY A 40 -0.39 -26.19 9.69
N GLY A 41 -1.18 -26.98 10.42
CA GLY A 41 -0.76 -27.64 11.66
C GLY A 41 -0.51 -26.81 12.93
N PHE A 42 -0.62 -25.49 12.93
CA PHE A 42 -0.53 -24.68 14.15
C PHE A 42 -1.93 -24.46 14.75
N HIS A 43 -2.23 -25.16 15.85
CA HIS A 43 -3.39 -24.88 16.71
C HIS A 43 -3.11 -23.71 17.66
N ASP A 44 -2.59 -22.61 17.11
CA ASP A 44 -2.50 -21.33 17.83
C ASP A 44 -2.79 -20.21 16.81
N PRO A 45 -3.97 -19.55 16.87
CA PRO A 45 -4.26 -18.47 15.93
C PRO A 45 -3.33 -17.30 16.24
N PHE A 46 -2.30 -17.10 15.43
CA PHE A 46 -1.43 -15.93 15.57
C PHE A 46 -2.28 -14.67 15.36
N SER A 47 -2.13 -13.71 16.27
CA SER A 47 -2.75 -12.40 16.13
C SER A 47 -1.87 -11.50 15.27
N TRP A 48 -2.46 -10.73 14.37
CA TRP A 48 -1.73 -9.98 13.35
C TRP A 48 -2.25 -8.56 13.18
N VAL A 49 -1.42 -7.68 12.63
CA VAL A 49 -1.84 -6.39 12.09
C VAL A 49 -1.09 -6.15 10.79
N ALA A 50 -1.81 -5.78 9.74
CA ALA A 50 -1.21 -5.37 8.48
C ALA A 50 -1.37 -3.86 8.34
N VAL A 51 -0.31 -3.14 7.96
CA VAL A 51 -0.33 -1.68 7.80
C VAL A 51 0.02 -1.32 6.37
N ALA A 52 -0.94 -0.74 5.66
CA ALA A 52 -0.68 0.00 4.43
C ALA A 52 -0.27 1.43 4.79
N ALA A 53 0.99 1.79 4.56
CA ALA A 53 1.52 3.12 4.89
C ALA A 53 1.63 4.06 3.68
N GLY A 54 1.21 3.62 2.49
CA GLY A 54 1.46 4.36 1.25
C GLY A 54 2.95 4.34 0.86
N THR A 55 3.32 5.20 -0.09
CA THR A 55 4.68 5.27 -0.63
C THR A 55 5.61 6.06 0.29
N LEU A 56 6.84 5.59 0.48
CA LEU A 56 7.91 6.31 1.19
C LEU A 56 8.42 7.47 0.32
N LEU A 57 7.78 8.63 0.41
CA LEU A 57 7.95 9.71 -0.57
C LEU A 57 9.39 10.23 -0.59
N GLY A 58 10.01 10.49 0.56
CA GLY A 58 11.35 11.08 0.60
C GLY A 58 12.44 10.19 0.02
N GLU A 59 12.29 8.88 0.19
CA GLU A 59 13.21 7.83 -0.24
C GLU A 59 13.01 7.45 -1.71
N ARG A 60 11.82 7.73 -2.26
CA ARG A 60 11.38 7.26 -3.58
C ARG A 60 11.14 8.38 -4.59
N LEU A 61 11.59 9.61 -4.33
CA LEU A 61 11.36 10.75 -5.25
C LEU A 61 11.73 10.44 -6.71
N ASP A 62 12.95 9.97 -6.96
CA ASP A 62 13.37 9.61 -8.32
C ASP A 62 12.53 8.46 -8.90
N ASP A 63 12.20 7.45 -8.09
CA ASP A 63 11.36 6.32 -8.49
C ASP A 63 9.93 6.76 -8.80
N LEU A 64 9.49 7.93 -8.31
CA LEU A 64 8.20 8.55 -8.61
C LEU A 64 8.25 9.59 -9.73
N GLY A 65 9.45 9.83 -10.28
CA GLY A 65 9.67 10.74 -11.40
C GLY A 65 10.19 12.12 -11.02
N PHE A 66 10.58 12.37 -9.77
CA PHE A 66 11.12 13.65 -9.31
C PHE A 66 12.63 13.57 -9.13
N ASP A 67 13.38 14.29 -9.97
CA ASP A 67 14.84 14.30 -9.94
C ASP A 67 15.36 15.61 -9.35
N ILE A 68 15.85 15.55 -8.10
CA ILE A 68 16.40 16.71 -7.38
C ILE A 68 17.67 17.25 -8.05
N LYS A 69 18.52 16.35 -8.59
CA LYS A 69 19.81 16.70 -9.19
C LYS A 69 19.59 17.59 -10.42
N TRP A 70 18.66 17.18 -11.27
CA TRP A 70 18.34 17.87 -12.53
C TRP A 70 17.21 18.90 -12.41
N GLN A 71 16.58 19.02 -11.24
CA GLN A 71 15.39 19.87 -11.03
C GLN A 71 14.32 19.59 -12.10
N SER A 72 14.02 18.31 -12.30
CA SER A 72 13.05 17.87 -13.31
C SER A 72 12.05 16.91 -12.72
N ALA A 73 10.81 16.96 -13.21
CA ALA A 73 9.77 16.02 -12.85
C ALA A 73 9.14 15.42 -14.11
N THR A 74 8.86 14.12 -14.09
CA THR A 74 8.00 13.45 -15.06
C THR A 74 6.74 13.00 -14.34
N VAL A 75 5.65 13.71 -14.58
CA VAL A 75 4.34 13.44 -13.97
C VAL A 75 3.51 12.62 -14.93
N TYR A 76 2.91 11.55 -14.43
CA TYR A 76 2.03 10.70 -15.21
C TYR A 76 0.58 11.08 -14.93
N GLY A 77 -0.27 11.05 -15.95
CA GLY A 77 -1.69 11.34 -15.81
C GLY A 77 -2.52 10.49 -16.76
N SER A 78 -3.83 10.47 -16.52
CA SER A 78 -4.79 9.89 -17.45
C SER A 78 -5.24 10.96 -18.45
N ALA A 79 -5.19 10.64 -19.75
CA ALA A 79 -5.68 11.48 -20.82
C ALA A 79 -7.11 12.00 -20.54
N GLY A 80 -7.34 13.29 -20.77
CA GLY A 80 -8.68 13.86 -20.86
C GLY A 80 -9.27 14.48 -19.59
N SER A 81 -8.48 14.67 -18.52
CA SER A 81 -8.93 15.45 -17.37
C SER A 81 -8.00 16.62 -17.08
N GLU A 82 -8.47 17.84 -17.38
CA GLU A 82 -7.74 19.07 -17.04
C GLU A 82 -7.73 19.32 -15.51
N ASP A 83 -8.63 18.64 -14.77
CA ASP A 83 -8.91 18.92 -13.34
C ASP A 83 -8.73 17.75 -12.34
N SER A 84 -8.34 16.54 -12.77
CA SER A 84 -8.08 15.42 -11.83
C SER A 84 -6.62 15.01 -11.81
N GLN A 85 -5.81 15.78 -11.07
CA GLN A 85 -4.45 15.37 -10.72
C GLN A 85 -4.52 14.08 -9.89
N ALA A 86 -3.83 13.04 -10.33
CA ALA A 86 -3.74 11.80 -9.59
C ALA A 86 -3.15 12.06 -8.20
N SER A 87 -3.91 11.68 -7.18
CA SER A 87 -3.46 11.79 -5.80
C SER A 87 -3.01 10.43 -5.31
N PHE A 88 -1.98 10.41 -4.49
CA PHE A 88 -1.42 9.18 -3.94
C PHE A 88 -1.10 9.34 -2.45
N ALA A 89 -1.20 8.23 -1.73
CA ALA A 89 -0.94 8.17 -0.30
C ALA A 89 0.56 8.02 -0.05
N VAL A 90 1.11 8.84 0.85
CA VAL A 90 2.54 8.90 1.13
C VAL A 90 2.82 8.98 2.62
N SER A 91 4.02 8.55 2.99
CA SER A 91 4.58 8.67 4.35
C SER A 91 6.07 8.96 4.29
N SER A 92 6.61 9.55 5.35
CA SER A 92 8.04 9.43 5.68
C SER A 92 8.33 8.10 6.36
N LEU A 93 9.60 7.66 6.35
CA LEU A 93 10.01 6.50 7.15
C LEU A 93 9.77 6.71 8.65
N GLY A 94 9.93 7.95 9.14
CA GLY A 94 9.62 8.31 10.53
C GLY A 94 8.15 8.11 10.88
N TRP A 95 7.24 8.37 9.94
CA TRP A 95 5.81 8.09 10.11
C TRP A 95 5.52 6.60 10.19
N VAL A 96 6.12 5.78 9.33
CA VAL A 96 5.97 4.32 9.40
C VAL A 96 6.38 3.81 10.78
N GLY A 97 7.51 4.28 11.31
CA GLY A 97 7.97 3.95 12.66
C GLY A 97 6.97 4.34 13.75
N ARG A 98 6.40 5.55 13.67
CA ARG A 98 5.34 5.99 14.60
C ARG A 98 4.09 5.12 14.46
N SER A 99 3.64 4.81 13.26
CA SER A 99 2.46 3.97 13.01
C SER A 99 2.61 2.58 13.63
N VAL A 100 3.77 1.95 13.46
CA VAL A 100 4.07 0.65 14.08
C VAL A 100 4.08 0.75 15.61
N ALA A 101 4.72 1.79 16.19
CA ALA A 101 4.70 1.99 17.63
C ALA A 101 3.26 2.14 18.18
N ARG A 102 2.40 2.89 17.47
CA ARG A 102 1.00 3.09 17.84
C ARG A 102 0.16 1.82 17.73
N VAL A 103 0.45 0.95 16.77
CA VAL A 103 -0.17 -0.37 16.67
C VAL A 103 0.13 -1.20 17.91
N VAL A 104 1.39 -1.23 18.36
CA VAL A 104 1.80 -1.97 19.56
C VAL A 104 1.13 -1.41 20.81
N GLU A 105 1.13 -0.08 20.97
CA GLU A 105 0.51 0.60 22.13
C GLU A 105 -1.02 0.41 22.20
N ARG A 106 -1.66 0.15 21.06
CA ARG A 106 -3.12 0.01 20.94
C ARG A 106 -3.56 -1.40 20.55
N TRP A 107 -2.70 -2.40 20.78
CA TRP A 107 -2.86 -3.76 20.26
C TRP A 107 -4.27 -4.35 20.42
N GLU A 108 -4.85 -4.26 21.61
CA GLU A 108 -6.19 -4.81 21.88
C GLU A 108 -7.30 -4.17 21.03
N SER A 109 -7.10 -2.94 20.56
CA SER A 109 -8.06 -2.22 19.72
C SER A 109 -7.90 -2.52 18.23
N VAL A 110 -6.75 -3.05 17.81
CA VAL A 110 -6.38 -3.15 16.39
C VAL A 110 -5.94 -4.54 15.95
N ARG A 111 -5.81 -5.52 16.86
CA ARG A 111 -5.43 -6.89 16.50
C ARG A 111 -6.40 -7.48 15.47
N ASN A 112 -5.85 -8.27 14.56
CA ASN A 112 -6.49 -8.91 13.42
C ASN A 112 -7.14 -7.93 12.42
N CYS A 113 -6.54 -6.75 12.25
CA CYS A 113 -7.01 -5.73 11.33
C CYS A 113 -5.98 -5.38 10.26
N TYR A 114 -6.49 -5.01 9.09
CA TYR A 114 -5.73 -4.32 8.05
C TYR A 114 -5.97 -2.82 8.18
N LEU A 115 -4.91 -2.04 8.35
CA LEU A 115 -4.96 -0.60 8.65
C LEU A 115 -4.38 0.22 7.50
N TYR A 116 -5.13 1.21 7.02
CA TYR A 116 -4.63 2.23 6.09
C TYR A 116 -4.11 3.43 6.89
N ALA A 117 -2.80 3.56 7.04
CA ALA A 117 -2.17 4.54 7.93
C ALA A 117 -1.05 5.32 7.23
N ALA A 118 -1.36 5.95 6.09
CA ALA A 118 -0.45 6.88 5.44
C ALA A 118 -0.37 8.23 6.17
N GLY A 119 0.79 8.89 6.07
CA GLY A 119 1.05 10.20 6.66
C GLY A 119 0.18 11.30 6.05
N CYS A 120 0.07 11.33 4.73
CA CYS A 120 -0.82 12.24 4.02
C CYS A 120 -1.19 11.70 2.63
N VAL A 121 -2.08 12.43 1.95
CA VAL A 121 -2.39 12.24 0.53
C VAL A 121 -1.93 13.50 -0.19
N THR A 122 -1.18 13.33 -1.26
CA THR A 122 -0.57 14.43 -2.04
C THR A 122 -0.85 14.27 -3.52
N THR A 123 -0.54 15.29 -4.31
CA THR A 123 -0.42 15.22 -5.78
C THR A 123 1.03 15.45 -6.22
N ALA A 124 1.35 15.16 -7.48
CA ALA A 124 2.65 15.50 -8.04
C ALA A 124 2.90 17.01 -8.09
N ASP A 125 1.88 17.81 -8.38
CA ASP A 125 1.99 19.28 -8.39
C ASP A 125 2.35 19.83 -7.01
N GLU A 126 1.75 19.29 -5.94
CA GLU A 126 2.09 19.68 -4.57
C GLU A 126 3.54 19.29 -4.21
N VAL A 127 3.99 18.10 -4.65
CA VAL A 127 5.38 17.65 -4.49
C VAL A 127 6.34 18.58 -5.23
N VAL A 128 6.06 18.92 -6.49
CA VAL A 128 6.88 19.86 -7.29
C VAL A 128 6.93 21.24 -6.62
N ALA A 129 5.79 21.76 -6.16
CA ALA A 129 5.74 23.04 -5.46
C ALA A 129 6.61 23.05 -4.19
N CYS A 130 6.53 21.97 -3.39
CA CYS A 130 7.38 21.81 -2.21
C CYS A 130 8.86 21.69 -2.58
N LEU A 131 9.20 20.97 -3.65
CA LEU A 131 10.57 20.82 -4.14
C LEU A 131 11.14 22.15 -4.64
N GLN A 132 10.37 22.93 -5.40
CA GLN A 132 10.76 24.27 -5.84
C GLN A 132 11.02 25.20 -4.65
N LYS A 133 10.13 25.17 -3.64
CA LYS A 133 10.30 25.94 -2.41
C LYS A 133 11.55 25.53 -1.63
N ALA A 134 11.77 24.23 -1.43
CA ALA A 134 12.89 23.71 -0.67
C ALA A 134 14.24 23.91 -1.37
N THR A 135 14.26 23.88 -2.71
CA THR A 135 15.49 24.05 -3.50
C THR A 135 15.76 25.50 -3.92
N GLY A 136 14.76 26.39 -3.85
CA GLY A 136 14.85 27.76 -4.34
C GLY A 136 15.03 27.85 -5.86
N LYS A 137 14.58 26.84 -6.61
CA LYS A 137 14.76 26.71 -8.05
C LYS A 137 13.45 26.39 -8.75
N GLU A 138 13.31 26.83 -9.99
CA GLU A 138 12.26 26.37 -10.90
C GLU A 138 12.56 24.94 -11.39
N TRP A 139 11.52 24.17 -11.68
CA TRP A 139 11.62 22.78 -12.10
C TRP A 139 11.05 22.58 -13.51
N SER A 140 11.72 21.75 -14.31
CA SER A 140 11.21 21.34 -15.63
C SER A 140 10.24 20.17 -15.48
N VAL A 141 8.95 20.39 -15.74
CA VAL A 141 7.90 19.37 -15.58
C VAL A 141 7.45 18.82 -16.94
N GLY A 142 7.70 17.54 -17.18
CA GLY A 142 7.16 16.78 -18.31
C GLY A 142 5.88 16.03 -17.90
N LYS A 143 4.93 15.90 -18.83
CA LYS A 143 3.70 15.12 -18.65
C LYS A 143 3.69 13.94 -19.61
N VAL A 144 3.32 12.76 -19.10
CA VAL A 144 3.28 11.50 -19.86
C VAL A 144 2.00 10.74 -19.52
N GLU A 145 1.48 9.98 -20.48
CA GLU A 145 0.31 9.12 -20.25
C GLU A 145 0.66 7.87 -19.44
N VAL A 146 -0.24 7.43 -18.58
CA VAL A 146 -0.07 6.21 -17.76
C VAL A 146 0.19 4.98 -18.65
N GLU A 147 -0.49 4.86 -19.78
CA GLU A 147 -0.36 3.73 -20.71
C GLU A 147 1.05 3.66 -21.31
N GLU A 148 1.70 4.81 -21.53
CA GLU A 148 3.09 4.86 -21.96
C GLU A 148 4.04 4.36 -20.86
N CYS A 149 3.73 4.65 -19.60
CA CYS A 149 4.46 4.12 -18.44
C CYS A 149 4.40 2.59 -18.39
N VAL A 150 3.21 2.00 -18.56
CA VAL A 150 3.02 0.53 -18.59
C VAL A 150 3.79 -0.09 -19.75
N ARG A 151 3.66 0.46 -20.96
CA ARG A 151 4.36 -0.05 -22.15
C ARG A 151 5.88 -0.02 -21.97
N GLU A 152 6.41 1.05 -21.37
CA GLU A 152 7.85 1.15 -21.11
C GLU A 152 8.29 0.19 -20.00
N ALA A 153 7.50 0.04 -18.94
CA ALA A 153 7.74 -0.91 -17.87
C ALA A 153 7.90 -2.34 -18.43
N GLU A 154 6.95 -2.80 -19.24
CA GLU A 154 6.98 -4.11 -19.88
C GLU A 154 8.21 -4.29 -20.78
N ARG A 155 8.59 -3.26 -21.54
CA ARG A 155 9.80 -3.31 -22.38
C ARG A 155 11.07 -3.42 -21.54
N CYS A 156 11.18 -2.67 -20.44
CA CYS A 156 12.30 -2.77 -19.51
C CYS A 156 12.41 -4.18 -18.94
N LEU A 157 11.29 -4.77 -18.49
CA LEU A 157 11.25 -6.14 -17.97
C LEU A 157 11.69 -7.16 -19.03
N GLN A 158 11.16 -7.08 -20.24
CA GLN A 158 11.51 -7.99 -21.34
C GLN A 158 13.00 -7.91 -21.75
N ARG A 159 13.61 -6.73 -21.61
CA ARG A 159 15.02 -6.49 -21.94
C ARG A 159 15.98 -6.83 -20.79
N GLY A 160 15.48 -7.30 -19.65
CA GLY A 160 16.31 -7.64 -18.49
C GLY A 160 16.72 -6.45 -17.62
N PHE A 161 15.92 -5.38 -17.61
CA PHE A 161 16.09 -4.21 -16.73
C PHE A 161 14.97 -4.18 -15.66
N PRO A 162 15.01 -5.10 -14.66
CA PRO A 162 13.92 -5.27 -13.71
C PRO A 162 13.67 -4.03 -12.86
N ASP A 163 14.72 -3.37 -12.37
CA ASP A 163 14.58 -2.20 -11.49
C ASP A 163 13.85 -1.05 -12.19
N ALA A 164 14.23 -0.75 -13.44
CA ALA A 164 13.57 0.27 -14.25
C ALA A 164 12.12 -0.12 -14.59
N GLY A 165 11.88 -1.40 -14.88
CA GLY A 165 10.54 -1.92 -15.16
C GLY A 165 9.61 -1.83 -13.96
N ILE A 166 10.08 -2.19 -12.77
CA ILE A 166 9.31 -2.12 -11.52
C ILE A 166 9.01 -0.66 -11.16
N ALA A 167 9.98 0.25 -11.23
CA ALA A 167 9.75 1.66 -10.93
C ALA A 167 8.68 2.28 -11.85
N LEU A 168 8.71 1.98 -13.15
CA LEU A 168 7.68 2.43 -14.09
C LEU A 168 6.32 1.80 -13.79
N MET A 169 6.28 0.51 -13.43
CA MET A 169 5.03 -0.14 -13.05
C MET A 169 4.43 0.48 -11.78
N GLU A 170 5.24 0.73 -10.75
CA GLU A 170 4.81 1.42 -9.52
C GLU A 170 4.23 2.80 -9.83
N ARG A 171 4.90 3.59 -10.68
CA ARG A 171 4.36 4.88 -11.14
C ARG A 171 3.01 4.71 -11.82
N SER A 172 2.88 3.75 -12.73
CA SER A 172 1.61 3.53 -13.44
C SER A 172 0.45 3.29 -12.46
N VAL A 173 0.67 2.48 -11.41
CA VAL A 173 -0.35 2.21 -10.39
C VAL A 173 -0.69 3.44 -9.56
N LEU A 174 0.30 4.25 -9.19
CA LEU A 174 0.09 5.44 -8.35
C LEU A 174 -0.61 6.58 -9.09
N TYR A 175 -0.34 6.73 -10.39
CA TYR A 175 -0.87 7.80 -11.22
C TYR A 175 -2.16 7.43 -11.97
N ASP A 176 -2.51 6.14 -12.03
CA ASP A 176 -3.76 5.69 -12.64
C ASP A 176 -4.96 5.93 -11.69
N THR A 177 -5.67 7.02 -11.93
CA THR A 177 -6.88 7.36 -11.18
C THR A 177 -8.00 6.33 -11.32
N SER A 178 -8.02 5.54 -12.40
CA SER A 178 -9.05 4.53 -12.63
C SER A 178 -8.96 3.35 -11.66
N LEU A 179 -7.77 3.12 -11.07
CA LEU A 179 -7.55 2.05 -10.09
C LEU A 179 -8.09 2.39 -8.70
N GLY A 180 -8.36 3.68 -8.41
CA GLY A 180 -8.83 4.11 -7.09
C GLY A 180 -7.88 3.77 -5.94
N ALA A 181 -6.57 3.64 -6.20
CA ALA A 181 -5.59 3.14 -5.25
C ALA A 181 -5.51 3.96 -3.94
N VAL A 182 -5.82 5.25 -4.02
CA VAL A 182 -5.80 6.17 -2.87
C VAL A 182 -7.10 6.16 -2.04
N GLU A 183 -8.20 5.60 -2.57
CA GLU A 183 -9.53 5.76 -1.98
C GLU A 183 -9.66 5.14 -0.58
N SER A 184 -9.02 4.00 -0.34
CA SER A 184 -8.99 3.39 0.99
C SER A 184 -8.26 4.26 2.01
N PHE A 185 -7.22 4.99 1.61
CA PHE A 185 -6.52 5.93 2.50
C PHE A 185 -7.36 7.17 2.84
N ARG A 186 -8.28 7.57 1.95
CA ARG A 186 -9.22 8.68 2.18
C ARG A 186 -10.40 8.28 3.04
N THR A 187 -11.00 7.13 2.74
CA THR A 187 -12.29 6.72 3.30
C THR A 187 -12.17 5.81 4.53
N LYS A 188 -11.02 5.14 4.69
CA LYS A 188 -10.77 4.14 5.75
C LYS A 188 -9.46 4.40 6.50
N SER A 189 -9.05 5.67 6.59
CA SER A 189 -7.84 6.04 7.34
C SER A 189 -7.94 5.54 8.79
N ALA A 190 -6.88 4.86 9.24
CA ALA A 190 -6.72 4.38 10.60
C ALA A 190 -5.98 5.39 11.50
N ASN A 191 -5.66 6.59 11.00
CA ASN A 191 -4.86 7.56 11.75
C ASN A 191 -5.54 7.95 13.07
N ASP A 192 -6.83 8.24 13.04
CA ASP A 192 -7.59 8.58 14.26
C ASP A 192 -7.65 7.41 15.26
N LEU A 193 -7.86 6.18 14.76
CA LEU A 193 -7.86 4.96 15.58
C LEU A 193 -6.51 4.74 16.27
N LEU A 194 -5.42 5.03 15.54
CA LEU A 194 -4.05 5.00 16.06
C LEU A 194 -3.70 6.25 16.88
N GLY A 195 -4.56 7.26 16.94
CA GLY A 195 -4.27 8.55 17.56
C GLY A 195 -3.05 9.24 16.95
N LEU A 196 -2.93 9.15 15.63
CA LEU A 196 -1.95 9.83 14.79
C LEU A 196 -2.62 11.06 14.14
N GLY A 197 -1.82 12.09 13.85
CA GLY A 197 -2.28 13.26 13.10
C GLY A 197 -2.19 13.06 11.59
N GLN A 198 -1.56 14.03 10.92
CA GLN A 198 -1.16 13.93 9.51
C GLN A 198 0.26 14.51 9.36
N GLU A 199 1.01 14.02 8.38
CA GLU A 199 2.24 14.66 7.93
C GLU A 199 1.94 15.82 6.99
N LYS A 200 2.90 16.73 6.87
CA LYS A 200 2.92 17.72 5.81
C LYS A 200 3.86 17.27 4.72
N VAL A 201 3.43 17.35 3.47
CA VAL A 201 4.27 17.06 2.30
C VAL A 201 5.56 17.89 2.34
N GLU A 202 5.44 19.17 2.72
CA GLU A 202 6.58 20.08 2.86
C GLU A 202 7.66 19.56 3.82
N ASP A 203 7.28 18.96 4.95
CA ASP A 203 8.24 18.45 5.94
C ASP A 203 9.00 17.23 5.38
N ILE A 204 8.28 16.33 4.68
CA ILE A 204 8.88 15.15 4.03
C ILE A 204 9.86 15.59 2.95
N ILE A 205 9.45 16.52 2.09
CA ILE A 205 10.28 17.02 0.99
C ILE A 205 11.50 17.78 1.49
N THR A 206 11.34 18.60 2.54
CA THR A 206 12.47 19.31 3.15
C THR A 206 13.50 18.33 3.70
N GLY A 207 13.06 17.25 4.35
CA GLY A 207 13.93 16.16 4.81
C GLY A 207 14.67 15.50 3.64
N ALA A 208 13.97 15.14 2.57
CA ALA A 208 14.57 14.50 1.40
C ALA A 208 15.61 15.38 0.70
N VAL A 209 15.33 16.68 0.53
CA VAL A 209 16.28 17.65 -0.05
C VAL A 209 17.49 17.84 0.85
N HIS A 210 17.29 17.94 2.17
CA HIS A 210 18.39 18.01 3.13
C HIS A 210 19.29 16.77 3.05
N ASP A 211 18.71 15.58 3.03
CA ASP A 211 19.47 14.32 2.95
C ASP A 211 20.24 14.21 1.64
N PHE A 212 19.61 14.59 0.51
CA PHE A 212 20.27 14.66 -0.79
C PHE A 212 21.48 15.61 -0.79
N GLN A 213 21.35 16.79 -0.17
CA GLN A 213 22.43 17.79 -0.11
C GLN A 213 23.61 17.36 0.76
N ASN A 214 23.35 16.63 1.85
CA ASN A 214 24.38 16.29 2.84
C ASN A 214 25.03 14.92 2.61
N HIS A 215 24.31 13.97 2.04
CA HIS A 215 24.81 12.61 1.83
C HIS A 215 25.04 12.27 0.35
N GLY A 216 24.59 13.15 -0.57
CA GLY A 216 24.51 12.83 -1.98
C GLY A 216 23.59 11.64 -2.24
N ARG A 217 23.36 11.30 -3.51
CA ARG A 217 23.10 9.89 -3.82
C ARG A 217 24.45 9.17 -3.76
N ALA A 218 24.45 7.90 -3.39
CA ALA A 218 25.53 7.02 -3.82
C ALA A 218 25.49 7.07 -5.36
N ASP A 219 26.35 7.90 -5.97
CA ASP A 219 26.52 7.96 -7.41
C ASP A 219 26.71 6.50 -7.87
N CYS A 220 26.02 6.11 -8.93
CA CYS A 220 26.32 4.87 -9.62
C CYS A 220 27.83 4.86 -9.86
N GLY A 221 28.53 3.92 -9.21
CA GLY A 221 29.98 3.84 -9.15
C GLY A 221 30.60 3.52 -10.51
N CYS A 222 30.54 4.47 -11.42
CA CYS A 222 31.30 4.50 -12.66
C CYS A 222 32.49 5.45 -12.42
N SER A 223 33.50 4.93 -11.72
CA SER A 223 34.89 5.44 -11.80
C SER A 223 35.63 4.68 -12.89
#